data_AF-A0A486RCC5-F1
#
_entry.id   AF-A0A486RCC5-F1
#
_cell.length_a   1.000
_cell.length_b   1.000
_cell.length_c   1.000
_cell.angle_alpha   90.00
_cell.angle_beta   90.00
_cell.angle_gamma   90.00
#
_symmetry.space_group_name_H-M   'P 1'
#
loop_
_entity.id
_entity.type
_entity.pdbx_description
1 polymer ?
#
loop_
_entity_poly.entity_id
_entity_poly.type
_entity_poly.pdbx_seq_one_letter_code
_entity_poly.pdbx_strand_id
1 'polypeptide(L)'
;MVSAVKNIYLPVHIATENNYLSMGLIFLLKELLEEEYQSGVIIYKVSEPMDADLIVKFHSPGEQVFDWVGCHEFQTQNEYKFKMLGKKWLSVYPRTEHYDRNINCPVVNSVITMRNSVATIRRKLFSLFFADSMSGPPDLRKPSCSKCPGPYKLTGREQLMLGYLSQGLGHYAISQKMGCTIKVLSSYRRSIMRKIKIKKYSDFILWLGTKSVLEKYVEIAKHHDEKYAYDRVIWKTKLVSEVDGESDDKYRVLQSMKRLTSSRLDLSTPENEIWLTTREIANEMDISIYSMRYLLCQMESTGAVICIKTGSGRGNTLRWKLASLL
;
A
#
# COMPACT_ATOMS: atom_id res chain seq x y z
N MET A 1 -43.25 26.31 -29.17
CA MET A 1 -41.89 26.71 -28.73
C MET A 1 -41.23 25.48 -28.14
N VAL A 2 -40.23 24.93 -28.84
CA VAL A 2 -39.47 23.76 -28.35
C VAL A 2 -38.58 24.26 -27.22
N SER A 3 -38.94 23.93 -25.97
CA SER A 3 -38.07 24.16 -24.83
C SER A 3 -36.77 23.40 -25.10
N ALA A 4 -35.65 24.12 -25.25
CA ALA A 4 -34.35 23.51 -25.41
C ALA A 4 -34.08 22.67 -24.16
N VAL A 5 -34.15 21.34 -24.30
CA VAL A 5 -33.76 20.40 -23.24
C VAL A 5 -32.29 20.68 -22.93
N LYS A 6 -32.04 21.33 -21.79
CA LYS A 6 -30.69 21.68 -21.37
C LYS A 6 -30.02 20.38 -20.93
N ASN A 7 -29.18 19.82 -21.80
CA ASN A 7 -28.45 18.60 -21.49
C ASN A 7 -27.62 18.82 -20.21
N ILE A 8 -27.71 17.87 -19.29
CA ILE A 8 -26.93 17.88 -18.06
C ILE A 8 -25.63 17.12 -18.35
N TYR A 9 -24.51 17.81 -18.17
CA TYR A 9 -23.19 17.24 -18.37
C TYR A 9 -22.59 16.86 -17.02
N LEU A 10 -22.13 15.61 -16.89
CA LEU A 10 -21.47 15.13 -15.69
C LEU A 10 -20.07 14.57 -16.07
N PRO A 11 -18.99 15.35 -15.86
CA PRO A 11 -17.64 14.85 -16.00
C PRO A 11 -17.31 13.90 -14.84
N VAL A 12 -16.87 12.69 -15.16
CA VAL A 12 -16.55 11.64 -14.17
C VAL A 12 -15.11 11.17 -14.33
N HIS A 13 -14.36 11.11 -13.25
CA HIS A 13 -13.06 10.45 -13.21
C HIS A 13 -13.20 9.09 -12.52
N ILE A 14 -12.82 8.01 -13.21
CA ILE A 14 -12.82 6.65 -12.64
C ILE A 14 -11.39 6.10 -12.71
N ALA A 15 -10.73 6.07 -11.55
CA ALA A 15 -9.34 5.62 -11.40
C ALA A 15 -9.23 4.09 -11.41
N THR A 16 -9.56 3.46 -12.54
CA THR A 16 -9.43 2.01 -12.73
C THR A 16 -9.04 1.67 -14.16
N GLU A 17 -8.27 0.60 -14.30
CA GLU A 17 -7.97 -0.06 -15.58
C GLU A 17 -9.06 -1.07 -15.97
N ASN A 18 -9.98 -1.40 -15.05
CA ASN A 18 -11.08 -2.32 -15.32
C ASN A 18 -12.22 -1.63 -16.08
N ASN A 19 -12.22 -1.82 -17.40
CA ASN A 19 -13.23 -1.22 -18.27
C ASN A 19 -14.66 -1.66 -17.94
N TYR A 20 -14.90 -2.94 -17.59
CA TYR A 20 -16.25 -3.44 -17.30
C TYR A 20 -16.90 -2.74 -16.12
N LEU A 21 -16.16 -2.60 -15.03
CA LEU A 21 -16.68 -1.94 -13.84
C LEU A 21 -16.90 -0.44 -14.08
N SER A 22 -15.97 0.20 -14.79
CA SER A 22 -16.11 1.62 -15.12
C SER A 22 -17.36 1.87 -15.98
N MET A 23 -17.62 1.02 -16.97
CA MET A 23 -18.82 1.08 -17.81
C MET A 23 -20.09 0.80 -16.99
N GLY A 24 -20.07 -0.21 -16.12
CA GLY A 24 -21.21 -0.52 -15.25
C GLY A 24 -21.58 0.64 -14.33
N LEU A 25 -20.60 1.35 -13.76
CA LEU A 25 -20.85 2.55 -12.97
C LEU A 25 -21.42 3.69 -13.81
N ILE A 26 -20.90 3.91 -15.03
CA ILE A 26 -21.43 4.92 -15.95
C ILE A 26 -22.88 4.63 -16.32
N PHE A 27 -23.22 3.38 -16.65
CA PHE A 27 -24.59 2.98 -16.96
C PHE A 27 -25.54 3.22 -15.78
N LEU A 28 -25.13 2.83 -14.57
CA LEU A 28 -25.93 3.05 -13.36
C LEU A 28 -26.15 4.54 -13.07
N LEU A 29 -25.12 5.37 -13.26
CA LEU A 29 -25.24 6.81 -13.10
C LEU A 29 -26.18 7.41 -14.13
N LYS A 30 -26.08 6.96 -15.38
CA LYS A 30 -26.93 7.43 -16.48
C LYS A 30 -28.40 7.12 -16.19
N GLU A 31 -28.69 5.85 -15.89
CA GLU A 31 -30.03 5.38 -15.53
C GLU A 31 -30.60 6.20 -14.35
N LEU A 32 -29.82 6.37 -13.29
CA LEU A 32 -30.23 7.10 -12.08
C LEU A 32 -30.48 8.59 -12.32
N LEU A 33 -29.70 9.24 -13.20
CA LEU A 33 -29.88 10.66 -13.49
C LEU A 33 -30.99 10.89 -14.53
N GLU A 34 -31.20 9.98 -15.48
CA GLU A 34 -32.30 10.06 -16.45
C GLU A 34 -33.68 9.83 -15.80
N GLU A 35 -33.75 9.03 -14.74
CA GLU A 35 -34.98 8.87 -13.94
C GLU A 35 -35.38 10.16 -13.21
N GLU A 36 -34.40 10.88 -12.66
CA GLU A 36 -34.64 12.09 -11.85
C GLU A 36 -34.73 13.37 -12.71
N TYR A 37 -33.91 13.45 -13.76
CA TYR A 37 -33.92 14.54 -14.71
C TYR A 37 -34.49 14.01 -16.03
N GLN A 38 -35.72 14.42 -16.39
CA GLN A 38 -36.42 14.08 -17.64
C GLN A 38 -35.69 14.59 -18.93
N SER A 39 -34.42 14.97 -18.83
CA SER A 39 -33.56 15.55 -19.85
C SER A 39 -32.42 14.58 -20.21
N GLY A 40 -31.84 14.71 -21.40
CA GLY A 40 -30.67 13.92 -21.77
C GLY A 40 -29.47 14.20 -20.86
N VAL A 41 -28.98 13.17 -20.17
CA VAL A 41 -27.79 13.25 -19.32
C VAL A 41 -26.58 12.70 -20.09
N ILE A 42 -25.54 13.52 -20.21
CA ILE A 42 -24.30 13.16 -20.89
C ILE A 42 -23.21 12.97 -19.84
N ILE A 43 -22.83 11.71 -19.63
CA ILE A 43 -21.71 11.33 -18.78
C ILE A 43 -20.50 11.10 -19.67
N TYR A 44 -19.39 11.78 -19.38
CA TYR A 44 -18.13 11.54 -20.07
C TYR A 44 -16.98 11.42 -19.09
N LYS A 45 -16.00 10.59 -19.46
CA LYS A 45 -14.84 10.30 -18.63
C LYS A 45 -13.77 11.35 -18.84
N VAL A 46 -13.22 11.89 -17.75
CA VAL A 46 -12.06 12.79 -17.78
C VAL A 46 -10.82 12.10 -17.22
N SER A 47 -9.65 12.44 -17.77
CA SER A 47 -8.36 11.88 -17.36
C SER A 47 -7.92 12.42 -16.01
N GLU A 48 -8.07 13.73 -15.78
CA GLU A 48 -7.65 14.38 -14.55
C GLU A 48 -8.76 14.37 -13.49
N PRO A 49 -8.48 13.93 -12.25
CA PRO A 49 -9.49 13.90 -11.18
C PRO A 49 -10.10 15.27 -10.90
N MET A 50 -9.32 16.34 -11.01
CA MET A 50 -9.75 17.69 -10.64
C MET A 50 -10.74 18.31 -11.62
N ASP A 51 -10.78 17.81 -12.86
CA ASP A 51 -11.71 18.25 -13.89
C ASP A 51 -13.07 17.53 -13.80
N ALA A 52 -13.17 16.50 -12.95
CA ALA A 52 -14.38 15.74 -12.74
C ALA A 52 -15.25 16.35 -11.64
N ASP A 53 -16.56 16.17 -11.73
CA ASP A 53 -17.50 16.49 -10.65
C ASP A 53 -17.75 15.28 -9.74
N LEU A 54 -17.63 14.07 -10.30
CA LEU A 54 -17.58 12.82 -9.56
C LEU A 54 -16.21 12.14 -9.73
N ILE A 55 -15.56 11.86 -8.62
CA ILE A 55 -14.29 11.13 -8.58
C ILE A 55 -14.53 9.77 -7.92
N VAL A 56 -14.32 8.70 -8.69
CA VAL A 56 -14.37 7.32 -8.22
C VAL A 56 -12.96 6.82 -7.98
N LYS A 57 -12.61 6.63 -6.71
CA LYS A 57 -11.28 6.21 -6.27
C LYS A 57 -11.32 4.75 -5.82
N PHE A 58 -10.49 3.93 -6.47
CA PHE A 58 -10.26 2.54 -6.07
C PHE A 58 -9.12 2.50 -5.07
N HIS A 59 -9.34 1.78 -3.98
CA HIS A 59 -8.39 1.67 -2.88
C HIS A 59 -7.71 0.32 -2.86
N SER A 60 -6.40 0.31 -2.67
CA SER A 60 -5.68 -0.91 -2.30
C SER A 60 -5.98 -1.31 -0.84
N PRO A 61 -5.76 -2.58 -0.45
CA PRO A 61 -5.85 -2.97 0.95
C PRO A 61 -5.00 -2.07 1.85
N GLY A 62 -5.63 -1.46 2.86
CA GLY A 62 -4.95 -0.56 3.79
C GLY A 62 -4.71 0.86 3.29
N GLU A 63 -5.05 1.18 2.04
CA GLU A 63 -5.01 2.57 1.54
C GLU A 63 -6.05 3.41 2.28
N GLN A 64 -5.60 4.56 2.79
CA GLN A 64 -6.36 5.48 3.60
C GLN A 64 -6.54 6.81 2.88
N VAL A 65 -7.53 7.59 3.32
CA VAL A 65 -7.85 8.86 2.67
C VAL A 65 -6.67 9.83 2.64
N PHE A 66 -5.85 9.86 3.69
CA PHE A 66 -4.67 10.74 3.73
C PHE A 66 -3.53 10.31 2.81
N ASP A 67 -3.55 9.10 2.25
CA ASP A 67 -2.51 8.67 1.31
C ASP A 67 -2.59 9.51 0.03
N TRP A 68 -3.80 9.93 -0.36
CA TRP A 68 -4.05 10.71 -1.58
C TRP A 68 -4.67 12.08 -1.34
N VAL A 69 -5.31 12.33 -0.18
CA VAL A 69 -5.68 13.69 0.24
C VAL A 69 -4.46 14.31 0.89
N GLY A 70 -3.97 15.39 0.31
CA GLY A 70 -3.10 16.37 0.98
C GLY A 70 -3.78 16.93 2.23
N CYS A 71 -3.74 16.20 3.34
CA CYS A 71 -4.46 16.56 4.56
C CYS A 71 -3.88 17.80 5.24
N HIS A 72 -2.60 18.10 5.01
CA HIS A 72 -1.98 19.30 5.53
C HIS A 72 -2.54 20.52 4.80
N GLU A 73 -2.51 20.49 3.48
CA GLU A 73 -3.07 21.49 2.57
C GLU A 73 -4.58 21.66 2.82
N PHE A 74 -5.30 20.57 3.06
CA PHE A 74 -6.72 20.63 3.43
C PHE A 74 -6.97 21.39 4.75
N GLN A 75 -6.03 21.34 5.70
CA GLN A 75 -6.15 22.03 6.98
C GLN A 75 -5.68 23.49 6.89
N THR A 76 -4.67 23.79 6.06
CA THR A 76 -4.00 25.10 6.02
C THR A 76 -4.46 25.99 4.88
N GLN A 77 -4.92 25.42 3.76
CA GLN A 77 -5.26 26.16 2.54
C GLN A 77 -6.77 26.06 2.25
N ASN A 78 -7.47 27.17 2.44
CA ASN A 78 -8.92 27.24 2.21
C ASN A 78 -9.31 26.93 0.75
N GLU A 79 -8.55 27.43 -0.22
CA GLU A 79 -8.81 27.18 -1.65
C GLU A 79 -8.77 25.69 -1.98
N TYR A 80 -7.73 24.99 -1.52
CA TYR A 80 -7.60 23.54 -1.69
C TYR A 80 -8.73 22.79 -0.98
N LYS A 81 -9.10 23.21 0.24
CA LYS A 81 -10.24 22.65 0.98
C LYS A 81 -11.54 22.80 0.19
N PHE A 82 -11.87 24.00 -0.29
CA PHE A 82 -13.08 24.25 -1.08
C PHE A 82 -13.08 23.46 -2.39
N LYS A 83 -11.92 23.39 -3.06
CA LYS A 83 -11.75 22.58 -4.27
C LYS A 83 -12.06 21.11 -4.00
N MET A 84 -11.53 20.54 -2.91
CA MET A 84 -11.78 19.14 -2.55
C MET A 84 -13.22 18.86 -2.14
N LEU A 85 -13.83 19.77 -1.36
CA LEU A 85 -15.20 19.63 -0.87
C LEU A 85 -16.28 19.92 -1.93
N GLY A 86 -15.93 20.70 -2.97
CA GLY A 86 -16.82 20.97 -4.09
C GLY A 86 -16.99 19.79 -5.05
N LYS A 87 -16.20 18.72 -4.89
CA LYS A 87 -16.30 17.49 -5.69
C LYS A 87 -17.03 16.40 -4.93
N LYS A 88 -17.72 15.52 -5.65
CA LYS A 88 -18.31 14.30 -5.09
C LYS A 88 -17.30 13.16 -5.20
N TRP A 89 -17.01 12.48 -4.09
CA TRP A 89 -16.06 11.37 -4.02
C TRP A 89 -16.76 10.06 -3.66
N LEU A 90 -16.52 9.05 -4.49
CA LEU A 90 -16.93 7.67 -4.26
C LEU A 90 -15.70 6.80 -4.03
N SER A 91 -15.56 6.28 -2.82
CA SER A 91 -14.49 5.34 -2.48
C SER A 91 -14.92 3.90 -2.72
N VAL A 92 -14.13 3.15 -3.48
CA VAL A 92 -14.38 1.74 -3.81
C VAL A 92 -13.32 0.85 -3.19
N TYR A 93 -13.72 0.00 -2.26
CA TYR A 93 -12.83 -0.97 -1.61
C TYR A 93 -13.02 -2.39 -2.17
N PRO A 94 -11.96 -3.21 -2.25
CA PRO A 94 -12.08 -4.60 -2.67
C PRO A 94 -13.00 -5.41 -1.73
N ARG A 95 -12.94 -5.12 -0.44
CA ARG A 95 -13.68 -5.82 0.62
C ARG A 95 -14.10 -4.84 1.71
N THR A 96 -15.16 -5.18 2.43
CA THR A 96 -15.67 -4.41 3.57
C THR A 96 -14.65 -4.26 4.69
N GLU A 97 -13.80 -5.27 4.90
CA GLU A 97 -12.75 -5.27 5.92
C GLU A 97 -11.61 -4.27 5.65
N HIS A 98 -11.46 -3.80 4.41
CA HIS A 98 -10.45 -2.80 4.05
C HIS A 98 -10.91 -1.36 4.35
N TYR A 99 -12.20 -1.14 4.58
CA TYR A 99 -12.74 0.15 4.96
C TYR A 99 -12.88 0.27 6.49
N ASP A 100 -12.26 1.30 7.06
CA ASP A 100 -12.39 1.60 8.48
C ASP A 100 -13.60 2.50 8.75
N ARG A 101 -14.70 1.91 9.21
CA ARG A 101 -15.95 2.62 9.53
C ARG A 101 -15.81 3.67 10.63
N ASN A 102 -14.75 3.61 11.43
CA ASN A 102 -14.50 4.58 12.49
C ASN A 102 -13.82 5.86 11.97
N ILE A 103 -13.44 5.87 10.69
CA ILE A 103 -12.75 6.98 10.05
C ILE A 103 -13.69 7.61 9.05
N ASN A 104 -14.15 8.81 9.39
CA ASN A 104 -14.97 9.63 8.49
C ASN A 104 -14.11 10.80 8.00
N CYS A 105 -13.66 10.71 6.75
CA CYS A 105 -13.01 11.84 6.10
C CYS A 105 -14.07 12.75 5.48
N PRO A 106 -14.02 14.07 5.69
CA PRO A 106 -14.98 15.00 5.11
C PRO A 106 -14.96 15.07 3.58
N VAL A 107 -13.86 14.64 2.93
CA VAL A 107 -13.74 14.59 1.48
C VAL A 107 -14.53 13.41 0.89
N VAL A 108 -14.69 12.31 1.64
CA VAL A 108 -15.34 11.11 1.12
C VAL A 108 -16.84 11.19 1.36
N ASN A 109 -17.61 11.35 0.30
CA ASN A 109 -19.07 11.45 0.39
C ASN A 109 -19.76 10.08 0.49
N SER A 110 -19.25 9.07 -0.22
CA SER A 110 -19.84 7.73 -0.22
C SER A 110 -18.79 6.63 -0.37
N VAL A 111 -19.12 5.46 0.18
CA VAL A 111 -18.24 4.28 0.18
C VAL A 111 -19.02 3.07 -0.31
N ILE A 112 -18.43 2.36 -1.27
CA ILE A 112 -18.90 1.07 -1.77
C ILE A 112 -17.77 0.04 -1.73
N THR A 113 -18.16 -1.21 -1.89
CA THR A 113 -17.23 -2.33 -2.02
C THR A 113 -17.52 -3.12 -3.28
N MET A 114 -16.50 -3.76 -3.84
CA MET A 114 -16.62 -4.59 -5.05
C MET A 114 -17.62 -5.74 -4.93
N ARG A 115 -17.96 -6.14 -3.70
CA ARG A 115 -18.92 -7.21 -3.42
C ARG A 115 -20.34 -6.70 -3.16
N ASN A 116 -20.58 -5.39 -3.21
CA ASN A 116 -21.93 -4.87 -3.04
C ASN A 116 -22.81 -5.21 -4.24
N SER A 117 -24.08 -5.53 -3.97
CA SER A 117 -25.07 -5.71 -5.03
C SER A 117 -25.31 -4.40 -5.78
N VAL A 118 -25.73 -4.51 -7.03
CA VAL A 118 -26.08 -3.36 -7.89
C VAL A 118 -27.10 -2.44 -7.20
N ALA A 119 -28.14 -3.00 -6.59
CA ALA A 119 -29.14 -2.24 -5.83
C ALA A 119 -28.55 -1.47 -4.63
N THR A 120 -27.47 -1.97 -4.02
CA THR A 120 -26.78 -1.26 -2.93
C THR A 120 -25.93 -0.12 -3.47
N ILE A 121 -25.20 -0.35 -4.56
CA ILE A 121 -24.40 0.67 -5.25
C ILE A 121 -25.31 1.80 -5.72
N ARG A 122 -26.42 1.47 -6.38
CA ARG A 122 -27.42 2.44 -6.85
C ARG A 122 -27.94 3.32 -5.72
N ARG A 123 -28.37 2.73 -4.60
CA ARG A 123 -28.82 3.51 -3.42
C ARG A 123 -27.73 4.45 -2.89
N LYS A 124 -26.47 4.00 -2.87
CA LYS A 124 -25.33 4.84 -2.44
C LYS A 124 -25.05 5.98 -3.41
N LEU A 125 -25.21 5.78 -4.72
CA LEU A 125 -25.12 6.83 -5.72
C LEU A 125 -26.29 7.80 -5.63
N PHE A 126 -27.50 7.30 -5.40
CA PHE A 126 -28.69 8.15 -5.19
C PHE A 126 -28.47 9.12 -4.03
N SER A 127 -28.10 8.61 -2.85
CA SER A 127 -27.80 9.47 -1.70
C SER A 127 -26.64 10.43 -1.97
N LEU A 128 -25.65 10.03 -2.77
CA LEU A 128 -24.51 10.88 -3.12
C LEU A 128 -24.92 12.13 -3.90
N PHE A 129 -25.88 12.01 -4.83
CA PHE A 129 -26.30 13.13 -5.69
C PHE A 129 -27.50 13.89 -5.14
N PHE A 130 -28.43 13.21 -4.48
CA PHE A 130 -29.74 13.76 -4.15
C PHE A 130 -30.01 13.91 -2.64
N ALA A 131 -29.05 13.62 -1.75
CA ALA A 131 -29.26 13.92 -0.34
C ALA A 131 -29.37 15.44 -0.07
N ASP A 132 -28.65 16.26 -0.84
CA ASP A 132 -28.62 17.71 -0.68
C ASP A 132 -29.96 18.37 -1.07
N SER A 133 -30.70 17.78 -2.02
CA SER A 133 -32.04 18.27 -2.36
C SER A 133 -33.05 18.03 -1.24
N MET A 134 -32.82 17.04 -0.37
CA MET A 134 -33.66 16.77 0.79
C MET A 134 -33.25 17.53 2.06
N SER A 135 -31.97 17.88 2.21
CA SER A 135 -31.41 18.41 3.47
C SER A 135 -30.77 19.81 3.36
N GLY A 136 -30.82 20.42 2.17
CA GLY A 136 -30.17 21.69 1.86
C GLY A 136 -28.68 21.51 1.53
N PRO A 137 -28.03 22.55 0.97
CA PRO A 137 -26.62 22.47 0.59
C PRO A 137 -25.73 22.32 1.85
N PRO A 138 -24.76 21.40 1.84
CA PRO A 138 -23.88 21.18 2.98
C PRO A 138 -23.00 22.42 3.25
N ASP A 139 -22.86 22.80 4.52
CA ASP A 139 -21.96 23.89 4.93
C ASP A 139 -20.49 23.43 4.83
N LEU A 140 -19.86 23.74 3.69
CA LEU A 140 -18.48 23.36 3.38
C LEU A 140 -17.43 24.05 4.27
N ARG A 141 -17.81 24.99 5.15
CA ARG A 141 -16.88 25.70 6.04
C ARG A 141 -16.55 24.89 7.29
N LYS A 142 -17.52 24.11 7.78
CA LYS A 142 -17.45 23.31 9.03
C LYS A 142 -16.67 21.99 9.02
N PRO A 143 -16.27 21.36 7.90
CA PRO A 143 -15.63 20.06 7.97
C PRO A 143 -14.23 20.15 8.59
N SER A 144 -14.01 19.36 9.65
CA SER A 144 -12.72 19.27 10.35
C SER A 144 -12.05 17.92 10.11
N CYS A 145 -10.72 17.95 9.93
CA CYS A 145 -9.89 16.78 9.65
C CYS A 145 -9.19 16.27 10.95
N SER A 146 -9.61 16.72 12.13
CA SER A 146 -8.91 16.48 13.40
C SER A 146 -8.83 15.01 13.81
N LYS A 147 -9.78 14.18 13.36
CA LYS A 147 -9.82 12.73 13.62
C LYS A 147 -9.32 11.86 12.46
N CYS A 148 -8.87 12.48 11.37
CA CYS A 148 -8.38 11.72 10.21
C CYS A 148 -7.13 10.89 10.63
N PRO A 149 -6.87 9.74 10.01
CA PRO A 149 -5.69 8.93 10.33
C PRO A 149 -4.40 9.43 9.64
N GLY A 150 -4.22 10.74 9.47
CA GLY A 150 -3.16 11.30 8.65
C GLY A 150 -1.72 10.99 9.08
N PRO A 151 -0.71 11.55 8.39
CA PRO A 151 0.72 11.27 8.64
C PRO A 151 1.14 11.54 10.09
N TYR A 152 0.40 12.39 10.82
CA TYR A 152 0.57 12.65 12.25
C TYR A 152 0.37 11.43 13.16
N LYS A 153 -0.22 10.32 12.68
CA LYS A 153 -0.20 9.04 13.42
C LYS A 153 1.15 8.34 13.32
N LEU A 154 1.91 8.59 12.25
CA LEU A 154 3.24 8.02 12.04
C LEU A 154 4.30 8.98 12.58
N THR A 155 5.23 8.46 13.36
CA THR A 155 6.41 9.21 13.80
C THR A 155 7.33 9.49 12.61
N GLY A 156 8.16 10.54 12.69
CA GLY A 156 9.11 10.86 11.62
C GLY A 156 10.01 9.69 11.23
N ARG A 157 10.42 8.84 12.19
CA ARG A 157 11.18 7.62 11.90
C ARG A 157 10.38 6.54 11.17
N GLU A 158 9.10 6.37 11.51
CA GLU A 158 8.21 5.45 10.78
C GLU A 158 7.97 5.93 9.34
N GLN A 159 7.76 7.24 9.14
CA GLN A 159 7.63 7.84 7.81
C GLN A 159 8.91 7.68 7.00
N LEU A 160 10.08 7.89 7.62
CA LEU A 160 11.37 7.70 6.96
C LEU A 160 11.60 6.23 6.55
N MET A 161 11.28 5.27 7.43
CA MET A 161 11.37 3.85 7.10
C MET A 161 10.48 3.48 5.92
N LEU A 162 9.26 4.04 5.87
CA LEU A 162 8.35 3.86 4.74
C LEU A 162 8.91 4.42 3.45
N GLY A 163 9.55 5.59 3.51
CA GLY A 163 10.23 6.18 2.37
C GLY A 163 11.26 5.22 1.77
N TYR A 164 12.13 4.65 2.59
CA TYR A 164 13.11 3.67 2.10
C TYR A 164 12.48 2.36 1.61
N LEU A 165 11.44 1.86 2.29
CA LEU A 165 10.73 0.65 1.85
C LEU A 165 10.02 0.87 0.51
N SER A 166 9.41 2.03 0.29
CA SER A 166 8.73 2.37 -0.96
C SER A 166 9.71 2.47 -2.14
N GLN A 167 10.97 2.83 -1.87
CA GLN A 167 12.07 2.82 -2.85
C GLN A 167 12.63 1.40 -3.11
N GLY A 168 12.12 0.37 -2.41
CA GLY A 168 12.56 -1.01 -2.56
C GLY A 168 13.84 -1.37 -1.79
N LEU A 169 14.27 -0.55 -0.81
CA LEU A 169 15.46 -0.87 -0.02
C LEU A 169 15.21 -2.08 0.90
N GLY A 170 16.19 -2.99 0.94
CA GLY A 170 16.18 -4.11 1.88
C GLY A 170 16.47 -3.68 3.32
N HIS A 171 16.05 -4.50 4.30
CA HIS A 171 16.16 -4.18 5.72
C HIS A 171 17.58 -3.84 6.19
N TYR A 172 18.62 -4.51 5.66
CA TYR A 172 20.00 -4.18 6.01
C TYR A 172 20.38 -2.76 5.56
N ALA A 173 20.08 -2.39 4.31
CA ALA A 173 20.37 -1.05 3.80
C ALA A 173 19.61 0.03 4.59
N ILE A 174 18.34 -0.23 4.92
CA ILE A 174 17.53 0.65 5.76
C ILE A 174 18.15 0.78 7.15
N SER A 175 18.65 -0.32 7.74
CA SER A 175 19.24 -0.31 9.08
C SER A 175 20.49 0.56 9.15
N GLN A 176 21.31 0.53 8.08
CA GLN A 176 22.48 1.39 7.93
C GLN A 176 22.06 2.87 7.78
N LYS A 177 21.13 3.17 6.85
CA LYS A 177 20.64 4.54 6.63
C LYS A 177 19.93 5.15 7.85
N MET A 178 19.24 4.34 8.64
CA MET A 178 18.54 4.78 9.84
C MET A 178 19.40 4.72 11.12
N GLY A 179 20.61 4.16 11.06
CA GLY A 179 21.49 3.97 12.21
C GLY A 179 20.83 3.15 13.33
N CYS A 180 20.10 2.09 12.99
CA CYS A 180 19.36 1.28 13.96
C CYS A 180 19.48 -0.22 13.68
N THR A 181 19.13 -1.07 14.64
CA THR A 181 19.19 -2.52 14.44
C THR A 181 17.99 -3.03 13.64
N ILE A 182 18.15 -4.16 12.96
CA ILE A 182 17.06 -4.83 12.22
C ILE A 182 15.85 -5.12 13.13
N LYS A 183 16.08 -5.46 14.41
CA LYS A 183 15.00 -5.67 15.40
C LYS A 183 14.13 -4.43 15.58
N VAL A 184 14.75 -3.24 15.60
CA VAL A 184 14.06 -1.95 15.72
C VAL A 184 13.25 -1.69 14.45
N LEU A 185 13.79 -1.96 13.26
CA LEU A 185 13.04 -1.87 12.00
C LEU A 185 11.81 -2.78 12.00
N SER A 186 11.95 -4.04 12.43
CA SER A 186 10.80 -4.94 12.55
C SER A 186 9.76 -4.45 13.55
N SER A 187 10.16 -3.68 14.58
CA SER A 187 9.25 -3.04 15.53
C SER A 187 8.49 -1.88 14.87
N TYR A 188 9.20 -0.99 14.15
CA TYR A 188 8.59 0.10 13.39
C TYR A 188 7.59 -0.42 12.36
N ARG A 189 7.94 -1.46 11.60
CA ARG A 189 7.02 -2.10 10.64
C ARG A 189 5.73 -2.57 11.30
N ARG A 190 5.84 -3.33 12.40
CA ARG A 190 4.67 -3.81 13.14
C ARG A 190 3.84 -2.65 13.72
N SER A 191 4.48 -1.57 14.15
CA SER A 191 3.82 -0.35 14.61
C SER A 191 3.05 0.32 13.48
N ILE A 192 3.68 0.52 12.32
CA ILE A 192 3.05 1.09 11.13
C ILE A 192 1.84 0.26 10.73
N MET A 193 2.02 -1.05 10.49
CA MET A 193 0.95 -1.96 10.10
C MET A 193 -0.26 -1.86 11.05
N ARG A 194 -0.01 -1.77 12.36
CA ARG A 194 -1.07 -1.56 13.37
C ARG A 194 -1.79 -0.22 13.20
N LYS A 195 -1.05 0.87 12.97
CA LYS A 195 -1.58 2.23 12.83
C LYS A 195 -2.42 2.41 11.55
N ILE A 196 -2.02 1.76 10.46
CA ILE A 196 -2.74 1.75 9.18
C ILE A 196 -3.72 0.57 9.05
N LYS A 197 -3.88 -0.22 10.12
CA LYS A 197 -4.82 -1.36 10.24
C LYS A 197 -4.61 -2.49 9.23
N ILE A 198 -3.40 -2.67 8.74
CA ILE A 198 -3.03 -3.80 7.90
C ILE A 198 -2.63 -4.98 8.78
N LYS A 199 -3.30 -6.12 8.61
CA LYS A 199 -3.02 -7.34 9.38
C LYS A 199 -1.98 -8.25 8.70
N LYS A 200 -2.04 -8.35 7.37
CA LYS A 200 -1.21 -9.27 6.58
C LYS A 200 -0.04 -8.52 5.97
N TYR A 201 1.11 -9.17 5.92
CA TYR A 201 2.30 -8.60 5.28
C TYR A 201 2.12 -8.44 3.77
N SER A 202 1.43 -9.36 3.10
CA SER A 202 1.09 -9.24 1.67
C SER A 202 0.35 -7.94 1.35
N ASP A 203 -0.63 -7.60 2.18
CA ASP A 203 -1.44 -6.39 2.02
C ASP A 203 -0.58 -5.14 2.29
N PHE A 204 0.41 -5.24 3.19
CA PHE A 204 1.35 -4.17 3.47
C PHE A 204 2.27 -3.89 2.27
N ILE A 205 2.74 -4.93 1.57
CA ILE A 205 3.53 -4.78 0.35
C ILE A 205 2.69 -4.17 -0.78
N LEU A 206 1.45 -4.63 -0.95
CA LEU A 206 0.53 -4.05 -1.94
C LEU A 206 0.26 -2.57 -1.66
N TRP A 207 0.09 -2.20 -0.39
CA TRP A 207 -0.09 -0.80 0.02
C TRP A 207 1.15 0.05 -0.27
N LEU A 208 2.36 -0.44 0.06
CA LEU A 208 3.62 0.25 -0.24
C LEU A 208 3.83 0.52 -1.74
N GLY A 209 3.35 -0.37 -2.60
CA GLY A 209 3.45 -0.25 -4.05
C GLY A 209 2.44 0.73 -4.67
N THR A 210 1.52 1.30 -3.91
CA THR A 210 0.57 2.29 -4.45
C THR A 210 1.27 3.59 -4.82
N LYS A 211 0.86 4.19 -5.94
CA LYS A 211 1.45 5.44 -6.43
C LYS A 211 1.38 6.58 -5.41
N SER A 212 0.25 6.72 -4.73
CA SER A 212 0.01 7.71 -3.67
C SER A 212 1.01 7.59 -2.51
N VAL A 213 1.23 6.36 -2.03
CA VAL A 213 2.20 6.06 -0.97
C VAL A 213 3.62 6.28 -1.46
N LEU A 214 3.95 5.77 -2.66
CA LEU A 214 5.28 5.91 -3.26
C LEU A 214 5.67 7.39 -3.37
N GLU A 215 4.86 8.22 -4.01
CA GLU A 215 5.16 9.65 -4.21
C GLU A 215 5.37 10.35 -2.86
N LYS A 216 4.46 10.12 -1.91
CA LYS A 216 4.45 10.81 -0.62
C LYS A 216 5.65 10.49 0.27
N TYR A 217 6.00 9.22 0.41
CA TYR A 217 7.08 8.83 1.33
C TYR A 217 8.47 8.87 0.68
N VAL A 218 8.57 8.73 -0.65
CA VAL A 218 9.84 8.93 -1.37
C VAL A 218 10.36 10.35 -1.17
N GLU A 219 9.49 11.36 -1.22
CA GLU A 219 9.87 12.76 -1.02
C GLU A 219 10.47 12.99 0.38
N ILE A 220 9.86 12.40 1.41
CA ILE A 220 10.36 12.45 2.80
C ILE A 220 11.77 11.85 2.90
N ALA A 221 12.01 10.71 2.25
CA ALA A 221 13.33 10.08 2.24
C ALA A 221 14.38 10.89 1.47
N LYS A 222 14.00 11.53 0.35
CA LYS A 222 14.89 12.40 -0.43
C LYS A 222 15.37 13.60 0.39
N HIS A 223 14.46 14.31 1.05
CA HIS A 223 14.83 15.46 1.89
C HIS A 223 15.66 15.07 3.12
N HIS A 224 15.47 13.84 3.62
CA HIS A 224 16.37 13.31 4.64
C HIS A 224 17.79 13.14 4.07
N ASP A 225 17.96 12.48 2.93
CA ASP A 225 19.28 12.29 2.30
C ASP A 225 19.97 13.62 1.92
N GLU A 226 19.23 14.64 1.46
CA GLU A 226 19.77 15.98 1.18
C GLU A 226 20.37 16.65 2.43
N LYS A 227 19.78 16.42 3.61
CA LYS A 227 20.30 16.93 4.89
C LYS A 227 21.62 16.26 5.31
N TYR A 228 21.96 15.11 4.71
CA TYR A 228 23.21 14.37 4.93
C TYR A 228 24.10 14.30 3.69
N ALA A 229 23.84 15.12 2.65
CA ALA A 229 24.52 15.09 1.36
C ALA A 229 25.98 15.57 1.35
N TYR A 230 26.69 15.54 2.49
CA TYR A 230 28.14 15.73 2.53
C TYR A 230 28.94 14.44 2.31
N ASP A 231 28.31 13.25 2.27
CA ASP A 231 29.01 11.99 1.97
C ASP A 231 28.25 11.10 0.95
N ARG A 232 28.62 11.35 -0.31
CA ARG A 232 28.71 10.50 -1.52
C ARG A 232 27.78 9.27 -1.77
N VAL A 233 27.61 9.08 -3.08
CA VAL A 233 27.37 7.86 -3.90
C VAL A 233 25.91 7.50 -4.22
N ILE A 234 25.56 7.82 -5.47
CA ILE A 234 24.31 7.51 -6.17
C ILE A 234 24.35 6.06 -6.68
N TRP A 235 23.33 5.25 -6.39
CA TRP A 235 23.04 4.02 -7.14
C TRP A 235 21.61 4.04 -7.66
N LYS A 236 21.46 3.83 -8.97
CA LYS A 236 20.19 3.76 -9.69
C LYS A 236 19.52 2.40 -9.49
N THR A 237 18.23 2.43 -9.19
CA THR A 237 17.31 1.29 -9.08
C THR A 237 17.16 0.58 -10.42
N LYS A 238 17.28 -0.75 -10.43
CA LYS A 238 16.90 -1.60 -11.57
C LYS A 238 15.52 -2.21 -11.28
N LEU A 239 14.55 -1.89 -12.14
CA LEU A 239 13.24 -2.55 -12.21
C LEU A 239 13.46 -4.03 -12.58
N VAL A 240 12.86 -4.98 -11.85
CA VAL A 240 12.83 -6.39 -12.26
C VAL A 240 11.38 -6.82 -12.44
N SER A 241 11.13 -7.38 -13.62
CA SER A 241 9.88 -7.94 -14.14
C SER A 241 9.50 -9.27 -13.48
N GLU A 242 8.19 -9.51 -13.39
CA GLU A 242 7.55 -10.74 -12.89
C GLU A 242 7.91 -11.98 -13.71
N VAL A 243 8.60 -12.98 -13.12
CA VAL A 243 8.56 -14.40 -13.53
C VAL A 243 8.90 -15.34 -12.35
N ASP A 244 8.07 -16.37 -12.15
CA ASP A 244 8.23 -17.61 -11.34
C ASP A 244 8.51 -17.52 -9.81
N GLY A 245 7.42 -17.52 -9.03
CA GLY A 245 7.43 -17.33 -7.57
C GLY A 245 8.03 -18.47 -6.72
N GLU A 246 8.28 -19.66 -7.28
CA GLU A 246 8.87 -20.79 -6.51
C GLU A 246 10.38 -20.95 -6.73
N SER A 247 10.87 -20.55 -7.90
CA SER A 247 12.30 -20.49 -8.23
C SER A 247 12.97 -19.28 -7.55
N ASP A 248 12.27 -18.15 -7.49
CA ASP A 248 12.77 -16.92 -6.87
C ASP A 248 13.04 -17.09 -5.37
N ASP A 249 12.12 -17.67 -4.61
CA ASP A 249 12.30 -17.81 -3.15
C ASP A 249 13.46 -18.74 -2.79
N LYS A 250 13.65 -19.85 -3.51
CA LYS A 250 14.80 -20.76 -3.31
C LYS A 250 16.12 -20.05 -3.66
N TYR A 251 16.14 -19.30 -4.77
CA TYR A 251 17.29 -18.51 -5.17
C TYR A 251 17.64 -17.43 -4.12
N ARG A 252 16.62 -16.73 -3.61
CA ARG A 252 16.78 -15.71 -2.57
C ARG A 252 17.26 -16.30 -1.25
N VAL A 253 16.84 -17.51 -0.89
CA VAL A 253 17.41 -18.24 0.27
C VAL A 253 18.89 -18.54 0.07
N LEU A 254 19.30 -19.01 -1.11
CA LEU A 254 20.72 -19.26 -1.41
C LEU A 254 21.55 -17.98 -1.29
N GLN A 255 21.07 -16.87 -1.85
CA GLN A 255 21.76 -15.58 -1.74
C GLN A 255 21.85 -15.09 -0.29
N SER A 256 20.79 -15.27 0.48
CA SER A 256 20.74 -14.92 1.90
C SER A 256 21.73 -15.75 2.73
N MET A 257 21.78 -17.06 2.49
CA MET A 257 22.77 -17.94 3.14
C MET A 257 24.20 -17.56 2.74
N LYS A 258 24.47 -17.24 1.47
CA LYS A 258 25.79 -16.76 1.03
C LYS A 258 26.21 -15.49 1.78
N ARG A 259 25.33 -14.48 1.88
CA ARG A 259 25.63 -13.25 2.64
C ARG A 259 25.88 -13.52 4.13
N LEU A 260 25.07 -14.37 4.75
CA LEU A 260 25.24 -14.74 6.17
C LEU A 260 26.56 -15.47 6.41
N THR A 261 26.99 -16.29 5.45
CA THR A 261 28.31 -16.96 5.51
C THR A 261 29.46 -15.98 5.27
N SER A 262 29.37 -15.14 4.23
CA SER A 262 30.37 -14.11 3.92
C SER A 262 30.60 -13.12 5.06
N SER A 263 29.55 -12.69 5.76
CA SER A 263 29.68 -11.80 6.93
C SER A 263 30.37 -12.44 8.14
N ARG A 264 30.55 -13.76 8.17
CA ARG A 264 31.28 -14.48 9.22
C ARG A 264 32.71 -14.87 8.81
N LEU A 265 33.02 -14.83 7.52
CA LEU A 265 34.37 -15.10 7.02
C LEU A 265 35.38 -14.02 7.42
N ASP A 266 34.92 -12.79 7.65
CA ASP A 266 35.72 -11.72 8.24
C ASP A 266 36.15 -12.01 9.70
N LEU A 267 35.60 -13.05 10.33
CA LEU A 267 35.91 -13.52 11.69
C LEU A 267 36.61 -14.89 11.64
N SER A 268 37.85 -14.93 11.16
CA SER A 268 38.85 -16.00 11.37
C SER A 268 38.31 -17.44 11.55
N THR A 269 37.36 -17.87 10.72
CA THR A 269 36.82 -19.24 10.68
C THR A 269 36.85 -19.71 9.23
N PRO A 270 37.39 -20.91 8.94
CA PRO A 270 37.44 -21.42 7.58
C PRO A 270 36.02 -21.59 6.99
N GLU A 271 35.87 -21.30 5.69
CA GLU A 271 34.60 -21.36 4.91
C GLU A 271 33.78 -22.63 5.14
N ASN A 272 34.46 -23.72 5.52
CA ASN A 272 33.87 -25.04 5.62
C ASN A 272 33.12 -25.37 6.93
N GLU A 273 33.11 -24.48 7.93
CA GLU A 273 32.50 -24.78 9.24
C GLU A 273 31.31 -23.91 9.64
N ILE A 274 30.85 -23.01 8.77
CA ILE A 274 29.77 -22.07 9.13
C ILE A 274 28.40 -22.72 8.96
N TRP A 275 27.77 -23.05 10.08
CA TRP A 275 26.42 -23.61 10.17
C TRP A 275 25.40 -22.54 10.62
N LEU A 276 24.37 -22.31 9.80
CA LEU A 276 23.31 -21.33 10.04
C LEU A 276 22.08 -22.01 10.66
N THR A 277 21.43 -21.38 11.63
CA THR A 277 20.17 -21.85 12.18
C THR A 277 18.99 -21.46 11.27
N THR A 278 17.90 -22.23 11.30
CA THR A 278 16.66 -21.87 10.56
C THR A 278 16.20 -20.45 10.91
N ARG A 279 16.37 -20.02 12.16
CA ARG A 279 15.94 -18.69 12.62
C ARG A 279 16.77 -17.58 11.99
N GLU A 280 18.07 -17.75 11.82
CA GLU A 280 18.94 -16.75 11.19
C GLU A 280 18.55 -16.55 9.73
N ILE A 281 18.37 -17.63 8.98
CA ILE A 281 17.96 -17.58 7.58
C ILE A 281 16.54 -17.01 7.45
N ALA A 282 15.63 -17.41 8.34
CA ALA A 282 14.25 -16.89 8.39
C ALA A 282 14.20 -15.39 8.67
N ASN A 283 15.06 -14.89 9.56
CA ASN A 283 15.15 -13.47 9.87
C ASN A 283 15.75 -12.67 8.71
N GLU A 284 16.75 -13.22 8.02
CA GLU A 284 17.37 -12.60 6.84
C GLU A 284 16.37 -12.47 5.68
N MET A 285 15.53 -13.49 5.48
CA MET A 285 14.48 -13.54 4.45
C MET A 285 13.15 -12.91 4.88
N ASP A 286 13.00 -12.58 6.17
CA ASP A 286 11.78 -12.08 6.80
C ASP A 286 10.53 -12.95 6.51
N ILE A 287 10.71 -14.26 6.57
CA ILE A 287 9.62 -15.24 6.49
C ILE A 287 9.50 -15.99 7.82
N SER A 288 8.33 -16.59 8.06
CA SER A 288 8.11 -17.35 9.30
C SER A 288 9.15 -18.47 9.44
N ILE A 289 9.58 -18.76 10.67
CA ILE A 289 10.53 -19.87 10.92
C ILE A 289 9.99 -21.22 10.41
N TYR A 290 8.67 -21.38 10.37
CA TYR A 290 8.01 -22.57 9.85
C TYR A 290 8.06 -22.64 8.32
N SER A 291 7.79 -21.52 7.64
CA SER A 291 7.91 -21.39 6.18
C SER A 291 9.35 -21.58 5.74
N MET A 292 10.31 -20.98 6.44
CA MET A 292 11.74 -21.18 6.18
C MET A 292 12.17 -22.63 6.39
N ARG A 293 11.69 -23.27 7.46
CA ARG A 293 11.99 -24.69 7.70
C ARG A 293 11.46 -25.56 6.56
N TYR A 294 10.22 -25.31 6.12
CA TYR A 294 9.63 -26.04 5.01
C TYR A 294 10.46 -25.87 3.72
N LEU A 295 10.84 -24.63 3.38
CA LEU A 295 11.63 -24.31 2.20
C LEU A 295 13.04 -24.94 2.26
N LEU A 296 13.71 -24.89 3.41
CA LEU A 296 15.03 -25.50 3.60
C LEU A 296 14.97 -27.03 3.52
N CYS A 297 13.93 -27.67 4.05
CA CYS A 297 13.71 -29.11 3.88
C CYS A 297 13.51 -29.50 2.40
N GLN A 298 12.79 -28.68 1.62
CA GLN A 298 12.68 -28.90 0.18
C GLN A 298 14.04 -28.73 -0.52
N MET A 299 14.79 -27.68 -0.18
CA MET A 299 16.10 -27.41 -0.76
C MET A 299 17.14 -28.49 -0.41
N GLU A 300 17.05 -29.10 0.77
CA GLU A 300 17.84 -30.25 1.19
C GLU A 300 17.55 -31.47 0.32
N SER A 301 16.27 -31.75 0.04
CA SER A 301 15.88 -32.86 -0.84
C SER A 301 16.41 -32.71 -2.27
N THR A 302 16.62 -31.48 -2.73
CA THR A 302 17.23 -31.16 -4.03
C THR A 302 18.76 -31.05 -3.99
N GLY A 303 19.40 -31.25 -2.84
CA GLY A 303 20.85 -31.18 -2.68
C GLY A 303 21.44 -29.77 -2.66
N ALA A 304 20.62 -28.70 -2.61
CA ALA A 304 21.09 -27.32 -2.62
C ALA A 304 21.63 -26.85 -1.26
N VAL A 305 21.19 -27.48 -0.17
CA VAL A 305 21.62 -27.22 1.21
C VAL A 305 21.82 -28.52 1.97
N ILE A 306 22.68 -28.51 2.98
CA ILE A 306 22.98 -29.63 3.87
C ILE A 306 22.41 -29.31 5.25
N CYS A 307 21.73 -30.28 5.88
CA CYS A 307 21.20 -30.15 7.24
C CYS A 307 21.95 -31.04 8.23
N ILE A 308 22.19 -30.53 9.44
CA ILE A 308 22.58 -31.34 10.60
C ILE A 308 21.66 -31.08 11.77
N LYS A 309 21.44 -32.14 12.57
CA LYS A 309 20.74 -32.05 13.84
C LYS A 309 21.77 -31.87 14.95
N THR A 310 21.70 -30.75 15.67
CA THR A 310 22.55 -30.49 16.84
C THR A 310 21.69 -30.48 18.11
N GLY A 311 22.14 -31.22 19.15
CA GLY A 311 21.47 -31.32 20.46
C GLY A 311 20.78 -32.67 20.72
N SER A 312 20.24 -32.84 21.93
CA SER A 312 19.43 -34.00 22.33
C SER A 312 18.10 -33.56 22.99
N GLY A 313 17.04 -34.35 22.78
CA GLY A 313 15.72 -34.12 23.38
C GLY A 313 15.04 -32.81 22.94
N ARG A 314 14.54 -32.02 23.90
CA ARG A 314 13.88 -30.72 23.65
C ARG A 314 14.83 -29.63 23.11
N GLY A 315 16.15 -29.86 23.15
CA GLY A 315 17.16 -28.95 22.63
C GLY A 315 17.52 -29.14 21.16
N ASN A 316 16.84 -30.03 20.43
CA ASN A 316 17.13 -30.31 19.03
C ASN A 316 16.98 -29.06 18.16
N THR A 317 18.09 -28.66 17.54
CA THR A 317 18.15 -27.53 16.62
C THR A 317 18.68 -27.98 15.27
N LEU A 318 17.98 -27.57 14.20
CA LEU A 318 18.43 -27.81 12.83
C LEU A 318 19.39 -26.71 12.42
N ARG A 319 20.55 -27.11 11.90
CA ARG A 319 21.50 -26.21 11.27
C ARG A 319 21.72 -26.56 9.82
N TRP A 320 21.98 -25.53 9.03
CA TRP A 320 21.96 -25.57 7.58
C TRP A 320 23.27 -24.97 7.05
N LYS A 321 23.79 -25.58 5.99
CA LYS A 321 24.95 -25.10 5.24
C LYS A 321 24.60 -25.13 3.75
N LEU A 322 25.21 -24.26 2.96
CA LEU A 322 25.17 -24.41 1.50
C LEU A 322 25.91 -25.70 1.11
N ALA A 323 25.34 -26.48 0.20
CA ALA A 323 26.10 -27.56 -0.40
C ALA A 323 27.25 -26.94 -1.20
N SER A 324 28.49 -27.34 -0.90
CA SER A 324 29.62 -27.03 -1.76
C SER A 324 29.33 -27.67 -3.12
N LEU A 325 29.26 -26.84 -4.17
CA LEU A 325 29.16 -27.31 -5.55
C LEU A 325 30.18 -28.44 -5.75
N LEU A 326 29.69 -29.63 -6.09
CA LEU A 326 30.52 -30.65 -6.74
C LEU A 326 30.86 -30.18 -8.15
#